data_AF-Q758W8-F1
#
_entry.id   AF-Q758W8-F1
#
_cell.length_a   1.000
_cell.length_b   1.000
_cell.length_c   1.000
_cell.angle_alpha   90.00
_cell.angle_beta   90.00
_cell.angle_gamma   90.00
#
_symmetry.space_group_name_H-M   'P 1'
#
loop_
_entity.id
_entity.type
_entity.pdbx_description
1 polymer ?
#
loop_
_entity_poly.entity_id
_entity_poly.type
_entity_poly.pdbx_seq_one_letter_code
_entity_poly.pdbx_strand_id
1 'polypeptide(L)'
;MVSKASRDQLRKYGAVSLASLLVAASIVAYRWWNAAPSIEVEKKLRRSVSRCVVVTQGIQNEDMIHDLLFEDTVMLLAPGCTAEGRLKSASRENAYKVISCTTWQSVWACVRHFRKHTLLVRTSEVPSGVPADIGGYVSDISDI
;
A
#
# COMPACT_ATOMS: atom_id res chain seq x y z
N MET A 1 71.55 -0.11 10.25
CA MET A 1 71.05 -0.31 11.62
C MET A 1 69.74 0.45 11.78
N VAL A 2 68.59 -0.21 11.58
CA VAL A 2 67.29 0.45 11.79
C VAL A 2 67.07 0.58 13.29
N SER A 3 67.05 1.81 13.79
CA SER A 3 66.93 2.16 15.21
C SER A 3 65.65 1.56 15.82
N LYS A 4 65.78 0.93 16.99
CA LYS A 4 64.66 0.37 17.77
C LYS A 4 63.56 1.42 18.02
N ALA A 5 63.92 2.70 18.13
CA ALA A 5 62.97 3.78 18.39
C ALA A 5 61.92 3.96 17.28
N SER A 6 62.27 3.70 16.01
CA SER A 6 61.32 3.80 14.90
C SER A 6 60.26 2.68 14.93
N ARG A 7 60.57 1.51 15.50
CA ARG A 7 59.59 0.41 15.61
C ARG A 7 58.50 0.72 16.64
N ASP A 8 58.86 1.36 17.75
CA ASP A 8 57.89 1.70 18.79
C ASP A 8 56.99 2.87 18.39
N GLN A 9 57.51 3.86 17.66
CA GLN A 9 56.67 4.92 17.10
C GLN A 9 55.70 4.37 16.03
N LEU A 10 56.14 3.51 15.10
CA LEU A 10 55.24 2.93 14.10
C LEU A 10 54.09 2.12 14.72
N ARG A 11 54.34 1.39 15.81
CA ARG A 11 53.29 0.62 16.50
C ARG A 11 52.24 1.52 17.14
N LYS A 12 52.64 2.66 17.71
CA LYS A 12 51.70 3.61 18.33
C LYS A 12 50.83 4.30 17.28
N TYR A 13 51.40 4.80 16.18
CA TYR A 13 50.63 5.45 15.12
C TYR A 13 49.74 4.45 14.34
N GLY A 14 50.23 3.24 14.07
CA GLY A 14 49.44 2.19 13.41
C GLY A 14 48.25 1.69 14.24
N ALA A 15 48.41 1.62 15.57
CA ALA A 15 47.31 1.23 16.46
C ALA A 15 46.20 2.30 16.51
N VAL A 16 46.58 3.59 16.56
CA VAL A 16 45.63 4.71 16.59
C VAL A 16 44.84 4.82 15.28
N SER A 17 45.47 4.57 14.13
CA SER A 17 44.76 4.58 12.84
C SER A 17 43.73 3.45 12.72
N LEU A 18 44.01 2.26 13.25
CA LEU A 18 43.04 1.15 13.22
C LEU A 18 41.84 1.40 14.15
N ALA A 19 42.08 1.92 15.35
CA ALA A 19 41.01 2.19 16.30
C ALA A 19 40.02 3.25 15.76
N SER A 20 40.52 4.32 15.13
CA SER A 20 39.68 5.37 14.54
C SER A 20 38.83 4.87 13.38
N LEU A 21 39.37 4.01 12.51
CA LEU A 21 38.60 3.39 11.43
C LEU A 21 37.47 2.50 11.94
N LEU A 22 37.71 1.72 13.01
CA LEU A 22 36.68 0.88 13.61
C LEU A 22 35.54 1.69 14.24
N VAL A 23 35.85 2.81 14.90
CA VAL A 23 34.82 3.71 15.45
C VAL A 23 34.02 4.38 14.33
N ALA A 24 34.68 4.84 13.26
CA ALA A 24 33.96 5.42 12.12
C ALA A 24 33.03 4.38 11.45
N ALA A 25 33.52 3.15 11.24
CA ALA A 25 32.72 2.07 10.66
C ALA A 25 31.53 1.70 11.54
N SER A 26 31.68 1.69 12.87
CA SER A 26 30.57 1.38 13.78
C SER A 26 29.50 2.47 13.81
N ILE A 27 29.88 3.75 13.73
CA ILE A 27 28.91 4.86 13.62
C ILE A 27 28.13 4.78 12.32
N VAL A 28 28.79 4.50 11.19
CA VAL A 28 28.13 4.35 9.89
C VAL A 28 27.20 3.14 9.90
N ALA A 29 27.66 1.99 10.40
CA ALA A 29 26.82 0.79 10.51
C ALA A 29 25.59 1.02 11.40
N TYR A 30 25.75 1.70 12.54
CA TYR A 30 24.65 2.02 13.45
C TYR A 30 23.62 2.96 12.82
N ARG A 31 24.09 3.99 12.09
CA ARG A 31 23.23 4.91 11.35
C ARG A 31 22.47 4.19 10.24
N TRP A 32 23.11 3.26 9.53
CA TRP A 32 22.48 2.52 8.45
C TRP A 32 21.46 1.50 8.96
N TRP A 33 21.76 0.82 10.07
CA TRP A 33 20.84 -0.12 10.71
C TRP A 33 19.56 0.58 11.20
N ASN A 34 19.69 1.77 11.79
CA ASN A 34 18.54 2.54 12.25
C ASN A 34 17.78 3.26 11.12
N ALA A 35 18.41 3.46 9.96
CA ALA A 35 17.76 4.04 8.79
C ALA A 35 16.92 3.03 8.00
N ALA A 36 17.16 1.72 8.18
CA ALA A 36 16.33 0.70 7.55
C ALA A 36 14.89 0.86 8.07
N PRO A 37 13.92 1.24 7.20
CA PRO A 37 12.54 1.31 7.61
C PRO A 37 12.14 -0.07 8.13
N SER A 38 11.62 -0.15 9.34
CA SER A 38 11.19 -1.45 9.86
C SER A 38 10.16 -2.01 8.89
N ILE A 39 10.32 -3.28 8.53
CA ILE A 39 9.43 -4.00 7.60
C ILE A 39 7.96 -3.84 8.02
N GLU A 40 7.70 -3.63 9.32
CA GLU A 40 6.37 -3.29 9.84
C GLU A 40 5.80 -1.96 9.35
N VAL A 41 6.60 -0.90 9.24
CA VAL A 41 6.15 0.40 8.71
C VAL A 41 5.75 0.25 7.26
N GLU A 42 6.56 -0.44 6.45
CA GLU A 42 6.22 -0.72 5.06
C GLU A 42 4.96 -1.58 4.95
N LYS A 43 4.79 -2.58 5.82
CA LYS A 43 3.60 -3.43 5.85
C LYS A 43 2.35 -2.67 6.29
N LYS A 44 2.46 -1.74 7.24
CA LYS A 44 1.37 -0.84 7.65
C LYS A 44 1.00 0.13 6.52
N LEU A 45 1.99 0.73 5.86
CA LEU A 45 1.78 1.58 4.68
C LEU A 45 1.13 0.81 3.52
N ARG A 46 1.59 -0.41 3.22
CA ARG A 46 0.98 -1.22 2.16
C ARG A 46 -0.47 -1.59 2.49
N ARG A 47 -0.78 -1.90 3.75
CA ARG A 47 -2.17 -2.14 4.17
C ARG A 47 -3.05 -0.90 4.06
N SER A 48 -2.51 0.30 4.33
CA SER A 48 -3.29 1.54 4.29
C SER A 48 -3.75 1.94 2.90
N VAL A 49 -3.29 1.28 1.83
CA VAL A 49 -3.61 1.66 0.44
C VAL A 49 -4.54 0.63 -0.25
N SER A 50 -4.92 -0.46 0.41
CA SER A 50 -5.84 -1.43 -0.22
C SER A 50 -7.26 -0.86 -0.27
N ARG A 51 -7.80 -0.66 -1.48
CA ARG A 51 -9.09 0.00 -1.71
C ARG A 51 -10.13 -0.95 -2.28
N CYS A 52 -11.39 -0.69 -1.97
CA CYS A 52 -12.55 -1.29 -2.62
C CYS A 52 -13.43 -0.16 -3.13
N VAL A 53 -13.76 -0.16 -4.41
CA VAL A 53 -14.60 0.87 -5.04
C VAL A 53 -15.92 0.22 -5.45
N VAL A 54 -17.03 0.78 -5.00
CA VAL A 54 -18.36 0.42 -5.51
C VAL A 54 -18.67 1.35 -6.68
N VAL A 55 -18.56 0.82 -7.89
CA VAL A 55 -18.78 1.57 -9.13
C VAL A 55 -20.26 1.54 -9.47
N THR A 56 -20.91 2.68 -9.28
CA THR A 56 -22.30 2.93 -9.65
C THR A 56 -22.39 3.69 -10.98
N GLN A 57 -23.61 3.96 -11.47
CA GLN A 57 -23.81 4.60 -12.77
C GLN A 57 -23.25 6.02 -12.84
N GLY A 58 -23.29 6.79 -11.74
CA GLY A 58 -22.72 8.13 -11.74
C GLY A 58 -21.20 8.15 -11.68
N ILE A 59 -20.57 7.15 -11.06
CA ILE A 59 -19.11 7.10 -10.92
C ILE A 59 -18.49 6.51 -12.19
N GLN A 60 -19.17 5.60 -12.90
CA GLN A 60 -18.60 4.84 -14.03
C GLN A 60 -17.95 5.68 -15.16
N ASN A 61 -18.30 6.97 -15.25
CA ASN A 61 -17.80 7.90 -16.27
C ASN A 61 -16.70 8.84 -15.73
N GLU A 62 -16.28 8.68 -14.48
CA GLU A 62 -15.18 9.46 -13.91
C GLU A 62 -13.84 8.89 -14.34
N ASP A 63 -12.97 9.77 -14.83
CA ASP A 63 -11.62 9.41 -15.28
C ASP A 63 -10.79 8.75 -14.16
N MET A 64 -11.03 9.15 -12.91
CA MET A 64 -10.36 8.62 -11.72
C MET A 64 -10.53 7.10 -11.58
N ILE A 65 -11.63 6.50 -12.06
CA ILE A 65 -11.79 5.04 -11.98
C ILE A 65 -10.68 4.34 -12.75
N HIS A 66 -10.30 4.85 -13.92
CA HIS A 66 -9.25 4.21 -14.71
C HIS A 66 -7.90 4.22 -13.99
N ASP A 67 -7.60 5.27 -13.24
CA ASP A 67 -6.37 5.37 -12.44
C ASP A 67 -6.39 4.39 -11.26
N LEU A 68 -7.55 4.24 -10.60
CA LEU A 68 -7.72 3.33 -9.46
C LEU A 68 -7.53 1.85 -9.84
N LEU A 69 -7.72 1.46 -11.11
CA LEU A 69 -7.48 0.10 -11.61
C LEU A 69 -6.00 -0.32 -11.49
N PHE A 70 -5.07 0.63 -11.61
CA PHE A 70 -3.64 0.36 -11.56
C PHE A 70 -3.11 0.15 -10.14
N GLU A 71 -3.90 0.53 -9.12
CA GLU A 71 -3.56 0.36 -7.71
C GLU A 71 -4.06 -0.99 -7.15
N ASP A 72 -3.79 -1.28 -5.86
CA ASP A 72 -4.37 -2.42 -5.15
C ASP A 72 -5.85 -2.18 -4.79
N THR A 73 -6.68 -2.08 -5.83
CA THR A 73 -8.10 -1.75 -5.76
C THR A 73 -8.95 -2.87 -6.33
N VAL A 74 -10.03 -3.23 -5.63
CA VAL A 74 -11.08 -4.10 -6.17
C VAL A 74 -12.28 -3.26 -6.57
N MET A 75 -12.76 -3.41 -7.79
CA MET A 75 -13.92 -2.68 -8.32
C MET A 75 -15.14 -3.58 -8.32
N LEU A 76 -16.16 -3.19 -7.57
CA LEU A 76 -17.44 -3.85 -7.49
C LEU A 76 -18.44 -3.06 -8.33
N LEU A 77 -18.88 -3.61 -9.45
CA LEU A 77 -19.88 -2.97 -10.28
C LEU A 77 -21.25 -3.18 -9.65
N ALA A 78 -21.90 -2.08 -9.30
CA ALA A 78 -23.23 -2.08 -8.73
C ALA A 78 -24.25 -2.64 -9.73
N PRO A 79 -25.39 -3.19 -9.24
CA PRO A 79 -26.43 -3.70 -10.13
C PRO A 79 -26.93 -2.63 -11.10
N GLY A 80 -26.97 -2.97 -12.39
CA GLY A 80 -27.36 -2.05 -13.47
C GLY A 80 -26.22 -1.19 -14.03
N CYS A 81 -24.98 -1.37 -13.55
CA CYS A 81 -23.80 -0.73 -14.14
C CYS A 81 -23.36 -1.49 -15.41
N THR A 82 -23.24 -0.78 -16.53
CA THR A 82 -22.85 -1.37 -17.82
C THR A 82 -21.36 -1.17 -18.15
N ALA A 83 -20.57 -0.68 -17.19
CA ALA A 83 -19.17 -0.34 -17.41
C ALA A 83 -18.22 -1.54 -17.41
N GLU A 84 -18.70 -2.77 -17.20
CA GLU A 84 -17.86 -3.98 -17.15
C GLU A 84 -16.94 -4.12 -18.38
N GLY A 85 -17.51 -3.98 -19.58
CA GLY A 85 -16.74 -4.10 -20.82
C GLY A 85 -15.70 -2.99 -20.96
N ARG A 86 -16.04 -1.74 -20.59
CA ARG A 86 -15.13 -0.59 -20.64
C ARG A 86 -13.99 -0.73 -19.65
N LEU A 87 -14.27 -1.14 -18.41
CA LEU A 87 -13.25 -1.28 -17.36
C LEU A 87 -12.31 -2.46 -17.63
N LYS A 88 -12.85 -3.61 -18.07
CA LYS A 88 -12.03 -4.78 -18.42
C LYS A 88 -11.18 -4.58 -19.68
N SER A 89 -11.63 -3.75 -20.61
CA SER A 89 -10.85 -3.41 -21.81
C SER A 89 -9.78 -2.36 -21.55
N ALA A 90 -10.00 -1.44 -20.62
CA ALA A 90 -9.02 -0.42 -20.23
C ALA A 90 -7.72 -1.01 -19.69
N SER A 91 -7.80 -2.14 -18.96
CA SER A 91 -6.61 -2.87 -18.50
C SER A 91 -6.88 -4.37 -18.49
N ARG A 92 -6.38 -5.09 -19.50
CA ARG A 92 -6.48 -6.55 -19.57
C ARG A 92 -5.80 -7.23 -18.39
N GLU A 93 -4.67 -6.69 -17.95
CA GLU A 93 -3.93 -7.21 -16.80
C GLU A 93 -4.71 -7.05 -15.51
N ASN A 94 -5.47 -5.98 -15.34
CA ASN A 94 -6.26 -5.72 -14.13
C ASN A 94 -7.74 -6.10 -14.27
N ALA A 95 -8.14 -6.76 -15.37
CA ALA A 95 -9.54 -7.13 -15.62
C ALA A 95 -10.12 -8.04 -14.53
N TYR A 96 -9.29 -8.84 -13.86
CA TYR A 96 -9.69 -9.71 -12.74
C TYR A 96 -10.10 -8.92 -11.48
N LYS A 97 -9.72 -7.64 -11.38
CA LYS A 97 -10.09 -6.76 -10.27
C LYS A 97 -11.52 -6.22 -10.37
N VAL A 98 -12.16 -6.37 -11.54
CA VAL A 98 -13.52 -5.88 -11.82
C VAL A 98 -14.51 -7.03 -11.63
N ILE A 99 -15.37 -6.90 -10.64
CA ILE A 99 -16.36 -7.90 -10.24
C ILE A 99 -17.74 -7.33 -10.42
N SER A 100 -18.55 -7.98 -11.26
CA SER A 100 -19.93 -7.58 -11.49
C SER A 100 -20.86 -8.18 -10.46
N CYS A 101 -21.65 -7.34 -9.80
CA CYS A 101 -22.62 -7.75 -8.81
C CYS A 101 -24.04 -7.59 -9.39
N THR A 102 -24.85 -8.64 -9.30
CA THR A 102 -26.24 -8.63 -9.81
C THR A 102 -27.23 -8.01 -8.82
N THR A 103 -26.87 -7.95 -7.53
CA THR A 103 -27.70 -7.39 -6.46
C THR A 103 -26.87 -6.58 -5.47
N TRP A 104 -27.49 -5.64 -4.77
CA TRP A 104 -26.82 -4.91 -3.70
C TRP A 104 -26.38 -5.83 -2.56
N GLN A 105 -27.12 -6.91 -2.25
CA GLN A 105 -26.66 -7.89 -1.28
C GLN A 105 -25.32 -8.53 -1.71
N SER A 106 -25.15 -8.82 -3.00
CA SER A 106 -23.88 -9.36 -3.52
C SER A 106 -22.73 -8.36 -3.43
N VAL A 107 -22.99 -7.06 -3.67
CA VAL A 107 -21.99 -6.00 -3.46
C VAL A 107 -21.48 -6.03 -2.02
N TRP A 108 -22.40 -6.02 -1.04
CA TRP A 108 -22.00 -6.01 0.36
C TRP A 108 -21.35 -7.33 0.80
N ALA A 109 -21.76 -8.47 0.24
CA ALA A 109 -21.08 -9.73 0.46
C ALA A 109 -19.61 -9.68 -0.03
N CYS A 110 -19.38 -9.09 -1.20
CA CYS A 110 -18.03 -8.86 -1.73
C CYS A 110 -17.22 -7.91 -0.84
N VAL A 111 -17.79 -6.78 -0.39
CA VAL A 111 -17.10 -5.86 0.54
C VAL A 111 -16.66 -6.59 1.82
N ARG A 112 -17.55 -7.39 2.42
CA ARG A 112 -17.24 -8.21 3.60
C ARG A 112 -16.18 -9.28 3.34
N HIS A 113 -16.16 -9.84 2.14
CA HIS A 113 -15.21 -10.87 1.73
C HIS A 113 -13.81 -10.28 1.53
N PHE A 114 -13.69 -9.15 0.84
CA PHE A 114 -12.40 -8.56 0.51
C PHE A 114 -11.71 -7.87 1.68
N ARG A 115 -12.47 -7.30 2.63
CA ARG A 115 -11.94 -6.62 3.83
C ARG A 115 -10.81 -5.63 3.50
N LYS A 116 -11.02 -4.83 2.46
CA LYS A 116 -10.10 -3.76 2.07
C LYS A 116 -10.11 -2.66 3.14
N HIS A 117 -9.01 -1.92 3.23
CA HIS A 117 -8.86 -0.89 4.25
C HIS A 117 -9.84 0.27 4.03
N THR A 118 -9.97 0.72 2.79
CA THR A 118 -10.83 1.85 2.42
C THR A 118 -11.91 1.41 1.44
N LEU A 119 -13.15 1.78 1.72
CA LEU A 119 -14.29 1.64 0.83
C LEU A 119 -14.60 3.02 0.22
N LEU A 120 -14.57 3.09 -1.11
CA LEU A 120 -15.00 4.23 -1.90
C LEU A 120 -16.37 3.91 -2.46
N VAL A 121 -17.38 4.68 -2.07
CA VAL A 121 -18.76 4.46 -2.51
C VAL A 121 -19.50 5.78 -2.56
N ARG A 122 -20.28 6.00 -3.61
CA ARG A 122 -21.25 7.10 -3.65
C ARG A 122 -22.50 6.71 -2.86
N THR A 123 -22.57 7.14 -1.62
CA THR A 123 -23.64 6.78 -0.67
C THR A 123 -25.03 7.20 -1.16
N SER A 124 -25.12 8.29 -1.92
CA SER A 124 -26.36 8.80 -2.52
C SER A 124 -26.95 7.86 -3.59
N GLU A 125 -26.15 6.97 -4.19
CA GLU A 125 -26.61 6.00 -5.20
C GLU A 125 -26.92 4.62 -4.61
N VAL A 126 -26.80 4.46 -3.27
CA VAL A 126 -27.10 3.21 -2.58
C VAL A 126 -28.54 3.22 -2.05
N PRO A 127 -29.46 2.36 -2.54
CA PRO A 127 -30.89 2.47 -2.25
C PRO A 127 -31.29 2.37 -0.77
N SER A 128 -30.50 1.68 0.05
CA SER A 128 -30.75 1.49 1.48
C SER A 128 -29.62 2.03 2.36
N GLY A 129 -28.75 2.85 1.78
CA GLY A 129 -27.50 3.27 2.40
C GLY A 129 -26.52 2.12 2.65
N VAL A 130 -25.38 2.46 3.24
CA VAL A 130 -24.34 1.50 3.61
C VAL A 130 -24.79 0.71 4.84
N PRO A 131 -24.76 -0.63 4.83
CA PRO A 131 -25.12 -1.43 6.00
C PRO A 131 -24.25 -1.09 7.21
N ALA A 132 -24.87 -0.97 8.40
CA ALA A 132 -24.19 -0.54 9.62
C ALA A 132 -23.03 -1.46 10.04
N ASP A 133 -23.06 -2.73 9.64
CA ASP A 133 -22.01 -3.70 9.96
C ASP A 133 -20.74 -3.55 9.09
N ILE A 134 -20.79 -2.79 7.99
CA ILE A 134 -19.65 -2.63 7.07
C ILE A 134 -18.43 -2.01 7.77
N GLY A 135 -18.62 -1.16 8.78
CA GLY A 135 -17.53 -0.61 9.59
C GLY A 135 -16.72 -1.66 10.37
N GLY A 136 -17.24 -2.89 10.52
CA GLY A 136 -16.48 -4.01 11.07
C GLY A 136 -15.54 -4.71 10.07
N TYR A 137 -15.70 -4.42 8.77
CA TYR A 137 -14.94 -5.05 7.69
C TYR A 137 -13.99 -4.08 6.97
N VAL A 138 -14.26 -2.78 7.07
CA VAL A 138 -13.53 -1.71 6.40
C VAL A 138 -13.17 -0.66 7.45
N SER A 139 -11.92 -0.17 7.42
CA SER A 139 -11.44 0.82 8.39
C SER A 139 -11.86 2.24 8.08
N ASP A 140 -12.02 2.55 6.78
CA ASP A 140 -12.38 3.87 6.30
C ASP A 140 -13.45 3.79 5.20
N ILE A 141 -14.47 4.62 5.30
CA ILE A 141 -15.56 4.71 4.32
C ILE A 141 -15.57 6.15 3.83
N SER A 142 -15.24 6.32 2.55
CA SER A 142 -15.16 7.62 1.89
C SER A 142 -16.22 7.72 0.80
N ASP A 143 -16.97 8.82 0.84
CA ASP A 143 -17.99 9.17 -0.16
C ASP A 143 -17.32 9.83 -1.38
N ILE A 144 -17.63 9.35 -2.57
CA ILE A 144 -17.12 9.87 -3.86
C ILE A 144 -18.26 10.23 -4.81
#